data_AF-A0A3Q9LQU1-F1
#
_entry.id   AF-A0A3Q9LQU1-F1
#
_cell.length_a   1.000
_cell.length_b   1.000
_cell.length_c   1.000
_cell.angle_alpha   90.00
_cell.angle_beta   90.00
_cell.angle_gamma   90.00
#
_symmetry.space_group_name_H-M   'P 1'
#
loop_
_entity.id
_entity.type
_entity.pdbx_description
1 polymer ?
#
loop_
_entity_poly.entity_id
_entity_poly.type
_entity_poly.pdbx_seq_one_letter_code
_entity_poly.pdbx_strand_id
1 'polypeptide(L)'
;MIFRDGFASHGNNRNLQQHIRDDSCVSGSRDSTILRLSQILMRLYNIARLYYSRATFSGRLYRYRIRADNSFYSLPPSVAYIELCGIQFGHFERVMMRLQSEYVSVNSIPIENIHEAVELVYDRNTSMVNIVGVDYEKEIKGSDSCSCVIIQCLLCSYG
;
A
#
# COMPACT_ATOMS: atom_id res chain seq x y z
N MET A 1 11.21 -5.11 11.88
CA MET A 1 10.13 -6.11 11.98
C MET A 1 9.66 -6.56 10.59
N ILE A 2 9.36 -5.64 9.66
CA ILE A 2 8.87 -5.99 8.31
C ILE A 2 9.82 -6.88 7.48
N PHE A 3 11.13 -6.66 7.51
CA PHE A 3 12.09 -7.57 6.84
C PHE A 3 12.17 -8.98 7.46
N ARG A 4 11.58 -9.17 8.64
CA ARG A 4 11.49 -10.47 9.34
C ARG A 4 10.12 -11.13 9.13
N ASP A 5 9.05 -10.33 9.17
CA ASP A 5 7.68 -10.84 9.29
C ASP A 5 6.82 -10.60 8.03
N GLY A 6 7.29 -9.79 7.08
CA GLY A 6 6.54 -9.42 5.88
C GLY A 6 5.41 -8.43 6.18
N PHE A 7 4.43 -8.37 5.29
CA PHE A 7 3.17 -7.66 5.50
C PHE A 7 2.03 -8.65 5.66
N ALA A 8 1.14 -8.40 6.60
CA ALA A 8 -0.11 -9.16 6.78
C ALA A 8 -1.30 -8.21 6.64
N SER A 9 -2.39 -8.70 6.04
CA SER A 9 -3.65 -8.00 5.95
C SER A 9 -4.34 -7.88 7.32
N HIS A 10 -5.33 -7.01 7.42
CA HIS A 10 -6.04 -6.79 8.68
C HIS A 10 -6.94 -7.97 9.08
N GLY A 11 -7.56 -8.64 8.11
CA GLY A 11 -8.48 -9.75 8.38
C GLY A 11 -8.79 -10.57 7.14
N ASN A 12 -10.03 -11.06 7.06
CA ASN A 12 -10.48 -12.00 6.03
C ASN A 12 -11.55 -11.42 5.10
N ASN A 13 -11.87 -10.12 5.21
CA ASN A 13 -12.89 -9.46 4.38
C ASN A 13 -12.38 -9.26 2.95
N ARG A 14 -13.04 -9.95 1.99
CA ARG A 14 -12.72 -9.92 0.55
C ARG A 14 -13.56 -8.94 -0.26
N ASN A 15 -14.35 -8.09 0.40
CA ASN A 15 -15.16 -7.10 -0.29
C ASN A 15 -14.27 -6.02 -0.93
N LEU A 16 -13.99 -6.18 -2.22
CA LEU A 16 -13.11 -5.29 -2.96
C LEU A 16 -13.66 -3.86 -3.02
N GLN A 17 -14.98 -3.68 -3.12
CA GLN A 17 -15.58 -2.34 -3.15
C GLN A 17 -15.39 -1.60 -1.82
N GLN A 18 -15.61 -2.28 -0.69
CA GLN A 18 -15.31 -1.72 0.64
C GLN A 18 -13.82 -1.40 0.79
N HIS A 19 -12.93 -2.23 0.23
CA HIS A 19 -11.49 -1.95 0.24
C HIS A 19 -11.15 -0.70 -0.59
N ILE A 20 -11.68 -0.57 -1.81
CA ILE A 20 -11.48 0.61 -2.69
C ILE A 20 -11.93 1.91 -2.00
N ARG A 21 -12.98 1.83 -1.18
CA ARG A 21 -13.51 2.97 -0.39
C ARG A 21 -12.77 3.26 0.91
N ASP A 22 -11.81 2.43 1.29
CA ASP A 22 -11.15 2.42 2.60
C ASP A 22 -12.05 2.07 3.81
N ASP A 23 -13.27 1.59 3.57
CA ASP A 23 -14.22 1.19 4.60
C ASP A 23 -13.76 -0.06 5.38
N SER A 24 -13.01 -0.97 4.74
CA SER A 24 -12.44 -2.17 5.40
C SER A 24 -11.03 -1.99 5.94
N CYS A 25 -10.43 -0.81 5.73
CA CYS A 25 -9.05 -0.48 6.09
C CYS A 25 -8.97 0.19 7.48
N VAL A 26 -7.86 0.87 7.78
CA VAL A 26 -7.57 1.55 9.06
C VAL A 26 -8.67 2.54 9.48
N SER A 27 -9.29 3.20 8.50
CA SER A 27 -10.33 4.22 8.70
C SER A 27 -11.72 3.66 9.01
N GLY A 28 -11.93 2.35 8.85
CA GLY A 28 -13.22 1.70 9.06
C GLY A 28 -13.11 0.41 9.88
N SER A 29 -13.61 -0.72 9.36
CA SER A 29 -13.76 -1.98 10.12
C SER A 29 -12.45 -2.71 10.42
N ARG A 30 -11.33 -2.36 9.76
CA ARG A 30 -10.01 -2.99 9.94
C ARG A 30 -10.06 -4.52 9.83
N ASP A 31 -10.74 -5.02 8.81
CA ASP A 31 -10.92 -6.44 8.56
C ASP A 31 -10.55 -6.86 7.12
N SER A 32 -10.07 -5.92 6.30
CA SER A 32 -9.67 -6.19 4.91
C SER A 32 -8.61 -7.28 4.81
N THR A 33 -8.81 -8.23 3.90
CA THR A 33 -7.79 -9.21 3.49
C THR A 33 -6.79 -8.65 2.47
N ILE A 34 -7.04 -7.43 2.01
CA ILE A 34 -6.41 -6.87 0.81
C ILE A 34 -5.35 -5.86 1.25
N LEU A 35 -4.13 -6.05 0.74
CA LEU A 35 -3.01 -5.12 0.91
C LEU A 35 -2.90 -4.25 -0.33
N ARG A 36 -2.90 -2.93 -0.14
CA ARG A 36 -2.83 -1.95 -1.24
C ARG A 36 -1.38 -1.58 -1.54
N LEU A 37 -1.04 -1.57 -2.84
CA LEU A 37 0.24 -1.13 -3.38
C LEU A 37 0.04 -0.07 -4.45
N SER A 38 1.02 0.82 -4.58
CA SER A 38 1.07 1.77 -5.69
C SER A 38 2.39 1.64 -6.46
N GLN A 39 2.30 1.78 -7.78
CA GLN A 39 3.47 1.92 -8.65
C GLN A 39 3.86 3.40 -8.87
N ILE A 40 3.03 4.35 -8.41
CA ILE A 40 3.22 5.78 -8.62
C ILE A 40 3.98 6.38 -7.44
N LEU A 41 5.27 6.65 -7.60
CA LEU A 41 6.13 7.17 -6.53
C LEU A 41 5.61 8.50 -5.94
N MET A 42 5.16 9.43 -6.79
CA MET A 42 4.61 10.72 -6.34
C MET A 42 3.40 10.53 -5.42
N ARG A 43 2.59 9.50 -5.65
CA ARG A 43 1.41 9.20 -4.83
C ARG A 43 1.82 8.76 -3.43
N LEU A 44 2.89 7.99 -3.31
CA LEU A 44 3.43 7.56 -2.03
C LEU A 44 3.91 8.76 -1.22
N TYR A 45 4.61 9.71 -1.83
CA TYR A 45 4.99 10.94 -1.13
C TYR A 45 3.78 11.78 -0.71
N ASN A 46 2.72 11.84 -1.52
CA ASN A 46 1.48 12.50 -1.12
C ASN A 46 0.82 11.79 0.08
N ILE A 47 0.77 10.45 0.09
CA ILE A 47 0.26 9.67 1.23
C ILE A 47 1.10 9.94 2.47
N ALA A 48 2.43 9.86 2.37
CA ALA A 48 3.32 10.13 3.49
C ALA A 48 3.11 11.55 4.04
N ARG A 49 2.97 12.55 3.16
CA ARG A 49 2.66 13.93 3.55
C ARG A 49 1.34 14.03 4.31
N LEU A 50 0.28 13.34 3.86
CA LEU A 50 -1.02 13.33 4.53
C LEU A 50 -0.98 12.71 5.92
N TYR A 51 -0.10 11.73 6.17
CA TYR A 51 0.11 11.19 7.51
C TYR A 51 0.95 12.13 8.36
N TYR A 52 2.10 12.59 7.86
CA TYR A 52 3.00 13.47 8.60
C TYR A 52 2.41 14.85 8.92
N SER A 53 1.47 15.35 8.11
CA SER A 53 0.79 16.63 8.36
C SER A 53 -0.26 16.55 9.47
N ARG A 54 -0.67 15.36 9.91
CA ARG A 54 -1.60 15.19 11.03
C ARG A 54 -0.89 15.52 12.34
N ALA A 55 -1.47 16.42 13.12
CA ALA A 55 -0.93 16.80 14.43
C ALA A 55 -0.81 15.60 15.40
N THR A 56 -1.65 14.58 15.23
CA THR A 56 -1.67 13.36 16.05
C THR A 56 -0.65 12.32 15.63
N PHE A 57 0.05 12.49 14.50
CA PHE A 57 1.02 11.52 14.02
C PHE A 57 2.41 11.79 14.60
N SER A 58 2.97 10.80 15.30
CA SER A 58 4.30 10.84 15.92
C SER A 58 5.24 9.72 15.44
N GLY A 59 4.83 8.96 14.43
CA GLY A 59 5.58 7.81 13.92
C GLY A 59 6.61 8.15 12.83
N ARG A 60 7.25 7.09 12.33
CA ARG A 60 8.11 7.14 11.13
C ARG A 60 7.43 6.36 10.01
N LEU A 61 7.63 6.81 8.78
CA LEU A 61 7.13 6.14 7.58
C LEU A 61 8.30 5.62 6.77
N TYR A 62 8.10 4.44 6.19
CA TYR A 62 9.07 3.80 5.31
C TYR A 62 8.39 3.48 3.99
N ARG A 63 9.15 3.61 2.92
CA ARG A 63 8.78 3.17 1.58
C ARG A 63 9.45 1.83 1.32
N TYR A 64 8.67 0.78 1.06
CA TYR A 64 9.18 -0.55 0.77
C TYR A 64 9.03 -0.87 -0.71
N ARG A 65 10.11 -1.30 -1.37
CA ARG A 65 10.05 -1.81 -2.75
C ARG A 65 9.81 -3.31 -2.72
N ILE A 66 8.79 -3.73 -3.47
CA ILE A 66 8.26 -5.08 -3.44
C ILE A 66 8.22 -5.62 -4.86
N ARG A 67 8.78 -6.82 -5.07
CA ARG A 67 8.63 -7.57 -6.31
C ARG A 67 7.25 -8.21 -6.36
N ALA A 68 6.46 -7.83 -7.36
CA ALA A 68 5.18 -8.48 -7.60
C ALA A 68 5.39 -9.89 -8.18
N ASP A 69 4.53 -10.82 -7.80
CA ASP A 69 4.39 -12.15 -8.38
C ASP A 69 2.90 -12.46 -8.64
N ASN A 70 2.57 -13.74 -8.81
CA ASN A 70 1.21 -14.18 -9.13
C ASN A 70 0.16 -13.95 -8.01
N SER A 71 0.60 -13.50 -6.83
CA SER A 71 -0.29 -13.10 -5.73
C SER A 71 -0.72 -11.63 -5.79
N PHE A 72 -0.25 -10.87 -6.78
CA PHE A 72 -0.56 -9.46 -6.97
C PHE A 72 -1.49 -9.25 -8.16
N TYR A 73 -2.55 -8.49 -7.94
CA TYR A 73 -3.61 -8.27 -8.91
C TYR A 73 -3.79 -6.78 -9.18
N SER A 74 -3.90 -6.39 -10.45
CA SER A 74 -4.40 -5.07 -10.80
C SER A 74 -5.91 -5.00 -10.54
N LEU A 75 -6.44 -3.85 -10.12
CA LEU A 75 -7.89 -3.69 -9.89
C LEU A 75 -8.79 -3.90 -11.13
N PRO A 76 -8.46 -3.43 -12.36
CA PRO A 76 -9.44 -3.37 -13.45
C PRO A 76 -10.13 -4.69 -13.82
N PRO A 77 -9.44 -5.84 -13.93
CA PRO A 77 -10.10 -7.12 -14.23
C PRO A 77 -11.12 -7.54 -13.17
N SER A 78 -10.79 -7.38 -11.88
CA SER A 78 -11.69 -7.72 -10.77
C SER A 78 -12.89 -6.79 -10.71
N VAL A 79 -12.68 -5.49 -10.95
CA VAL A 79 -13.76 -4.50 -11.03
C VAL A 79 -14.73 -4.85 -12.16
N ALA A 80 -14.21 -5.14 -13.36
CA ALA A 80 -15.04 -5.53 -14.50
C ALA A 80 -15.86 -6.79 -14.22
N TYR A 81 -15.27 -7.80 -13.57
CA TYR A 81 -15.99 -9.00 -13.15
C TYR A 81 -17.11 -8.70 -12.15
N ILE A 82 -16.83 -7.88 -11.13
CA ILE A 82 -17.81 -7.49 -10.11
C ILE A 82 -18.97 -6.70 -10.72
N GLU A 83 -18.70 -5.87 -11.73
CA GLU A 83 -19.74 -5.16 -12.49
C GLU A 83 -20.63 -6.12 -13.30
N LEU A 84 -20.07 -7.17 -13.90
CA LEU A 84 -20.85 -8.23 -14.55
C LEU A 84 -21.76 -8.97 -13.56
N CYS A 85 -21.38 -9.04 -12.28
CA CYS A 85 -22.20 -9.60 -11.22
C CYS A 85 -23.27 -8.64 -10.67
N GLY A 86 -23.43 -7.44 -11.25
CA GLY A 86 -24.50 -6.49 -10.91
C GLY A 86 -24.14 -5.46 -9.84
N ILE A 87 -22.91 -5.46 -9.34
CA ILE A 87 -22.43 -4.42 -8.42
C ILE A 87 -22.01 -3.18 -9.21
N GLN A 88 -22.40 -2.00 -8.76
CA GLN A 88 -22.08 -0.75 -9.45
C GLN A 88 -20.97 0.01 -8.72
N PHE A 89 -19.99 0.47 -9.49
CA PHE A 89 -19.01 1.47 -9.04
C PHE A 89 -19.42 2.84 -9.58
N GLY A 90 -19.61 3.80 -8.68
CA GLY A 90 -19.95 5.17 -9.00
C GLY A 90 -18.82 5.89 -9.75
N HIS A 91 -19.15 7.06 -10.29
CA HIS A 91 -18.21 7.87 -11.07
C HIS A 91 -16.91 8.18 -10.30
N PHE A 92 -17.02 8.62 -9.05
CA PHE A 92 -15.87 8.95 -8.20
C PHE A 92 -14.98 7.73 -7.93
N GLU A 93 -15.57 6.56 -7.70
CA GLU A 93 -14.81 5.31 -7.49
C GLU A 93 -14.00 4.96 -8.73
N ARG A 94 -14.60 5.06 -9.92
CA ARG A 94 -13.91 4.80 -11.19
C ARG A 94 -12.77 5.78 -11.45
N VAL A 95 -12.99 7.06 -11.18
CA VAL A 95 -11.96 8.09 -11.30
C VAL A 95 -10.81 7.80 -10.33
N MET A 96 -11.12 7.48 -9.07
CA MET A 96 -10.11 7.12 -8.08
C MET A 96 -9.34 5.88 -8.52
N MET A 97 -9.98 4.76 -8.82
CA MET A 97 -9.30 3.53 -9.27
C MET A 97 -8.33 3.79 -10.44
N ARG A 98 -8.73 4.62 -11.41
CA ARG A 98 -7.88 5.00 -12.55
C ARG A 98 -6.66 5.82 -12.12
N LEU A 99 -6.87 6.88 -11.34
CA LEU A 99 -5.78 7.74 -10.85
C LEU A 99 -4.81 7.01 -9.93
N GLN A 100 -5.33 6.00 -9.22
CA GLN A 100 -4.60 5.28 -8.20
C GLN A 100 -3.63 4.23 -8.78
N SER A 101 -3.95 3.66 -9.96
CA SER A 101 -3.15 2.61 -10.65
C SER A 101 -2.65 1.55 -9.67
N GLU A 102 -3.60 1.05 -8.87
CA GLU A 102 -3.31 0.19 -7.73
C GLU A 102 -3.12 -1.27 -8.13
N TYR A 103 -2.18 -1.88 -7.42
CA TYR A 103 -2.05 -3.32 -7.32
C TYR A 103 -2.43 -3.73 -5.92
N VAL A 104 -3.00 -4.92 -5.80
CA VAL A 104 -3.40 -5.48 -4.51
C VAL A 104 -2.80 -6.85 -4.33
N SER A 105 -2.41 -7.17 -3.10
CA SER A 105 -2.04 -8.52 -2.67
C SER A 105 -3.08 -9.01 -1.65
N VAL A 106 -3.24 -10.33 -1.55
CA VAL A 106 -4.25 -10.97 -0.68
C VAL A 106 -3.56 -11.70 0.46
N ASN A 107 -4.11 -11.56 1.68
CA ASN A 107 -3.61 -12.12 2.94
C ASN A 107 -2.27 -11.54 3.43
N SER A 108 -1.22 -11.64 2.63
CA SER A 108 0.14 -11.31 3.07
C SER A 108 1.10 -11.09 1.92
N ILE A 109 2.15 -10.31 2.17
CA ILE A 109 3.32 -10.20 1.30
C ILE A 109 4.52 -10.74 2.06
N PRO A 110 5.15 -11.81 1.57
CA PRO A 110 6.22 -12.46 2.31
C PRO A 110 7.55 -11.70 2.14
N ILE A 111 8.51 -11.99 3.01
CA ILE A 111 9.77 -11.24 3.11
C ILE A 111 10.68 -11.38 1.89
N GLU A 112 10.51 -12.42 1.10
CA GLU A 112 11.22 -12.69 -0.15
C GLU A 112 10.75 -11.81 -1.32
N ASN A 113 9.63 -11.11 -1.15
CA ASN A 113 9.18 -10.13 -2.12
C ASN A 113 9.63 -8.72 -1.74
N ILE A 114 10.13 -8.49 -0.53
CA ILE A 114 10.57 -7.18 -0.04
C ILE A 114 12.07 -7.00 -0.34
N HIS A 115 12.38 -6.08 -1.25
CA HIS A 115 13.74 -5.86 -1.75
C HIS A 115 14.48 -4.77 -0.97
N GLU A 116 13.79 -3.65 -0.73
CA GLU A 116 14.37 -2.44 -0.17
C GLU A 116 13.37 -1.76 0.78
N ALA A 117 13.87 -0.99 1.74
CA ALA A 117 13.08 -0.06 2.52
C ALA A 117 13.85 1.23 2.73
N VAL A 118 13.21 2.37 2.56
CA VAL A 118 13.83 3.68 2.73
C VAL A 118 12.98 4.51 3.68
N GLU A 119 13.60 5.13 4.68
CA GLU A 119 12.91 6.03 5.61
C GLU A 119 12.48 7.31 4.88
N LEU A 120 11.23 7.71 5.10
CA LEU A 120 10.67 8.95 4.59
C LEU A 120 10.73 10.00 5.68
N VAL A 121 11.32 11.15 5.42
CA VAL A 121 11.40 12.28 6.36
C VAL A 121 10.59 13.45 5.85
N TYR A 122 9.79 14.04 6.74
CA TYR A 122 8.95 15.18 6.42
C TYR A 122 9.54 16.47 6.96
N ASP A 123 9.74 17.44 6.06
CA ASP A 123 10.05 18.81 6.44
C ASP A 123 8.75 19.61 6.56
N ARG A 124 8.43 20.00 7.80
CA ARG A 124 7.22 20.79 8.11
C ARG A 124 7.25 22.20 7.52
N ASN A 125 8.42 22.77 7.29
CA ASN A 125 8.54 24.14 6.79
C ASN A 125 8.25 24.21 5.29
N THR A 126 8.70 23.21 4.53
CA THR A 126 8.52 23.14 3.08
C THR A 126 7.38 22.24 2.64
N SER A 127 6.78 21.49 3.58
CA SER A 127 5.81 20.42 3.30
C SER A 127 6.33 19.34 2.33
N MET A 128 7.65 19.17 2.24
CA MET A 128 8.29 18.18 1.38
C MET A 128 8.56 16.88 2.14
N VAL A 129 8.44 15.76 1.42
CA VAL A 129 8.82 14.42 1.92
C VAL A 129 10.06 13.99 1.16
N ASN A 130 11.14 13.75 1.89
CA ASN A 130 12.43 13.32 1.38
C ASN A 130 12.73 11.88 1.81
N ILE A 131 13.70 11.26 1.16
CA ILE A 131 14.24 9.95 1.57
C ILE A 131 15.52 10.15 2.39
N VAL A 132 15.72 9.33 3.41
CA VAL A 132 17.02 9.21 4.10
C VAL A 132 17.61 7.86 3.74
N GLY A 133 18.84 7.88 3.20
CA GLY A 133 19.53 6.72 2.62
C GLY A 133 19.92 5.66 3.64
N VAL A 134 18.93 4.89 4.09
CA VAL A 134 19.16 3.63 4.80
C VAL A 134 18.67 2.52 3.87
N ASP A 135 19.52 2.11 2.94
CA ASP A 135 19.25 0.96 2.08
C ASP A 135 19.41 -0.33 2.90
N TYR A 136 18.29 -0.87 3.37
CA TYR A 136 18.25 -2.27 3.79
C TYR A 136 18.12 -3.13 2.52
N GLU A 137 19.23 -3.34 1.82
CA GLU A 137 19.26 -4.26 0.68
C GLU A 137 19.20 -5.71 1.18
N LYS A 138 18.15 -6.42 0.75
CA LYS A 138 18.16 -7.88 0.76
C LYS A 138 18.60 -8.33 -0.63
N GLU A 139 19.78 -8.95 -0.73
CA GLU A 139 20.29 -9.50 -1.99
C GLU A 139 19.33 -10.60 -2.49
N ILE A 140 18.39 -10.24 -3.37
CA ILE A 140 17.50 -11.19 -4.04
C ILE A 140 17.91 -11.23 -5.51
N LYS A 141 18.59 -12.31 -5.90
CA LYS A 141 18.95 -12.58 -7.30
C LYS A 141 17.66 -12.81 -8.11
N GLY A 142 17.33 -11.88 -8.99
CA GLY A 142 16.15 -11.95 -9.86
C GLY A 142 15.65 -10.56 -10.24
N SER A 143 16.36 -9.92 -11.16
CA SER A 143 15.93 -8.67 -11.78
C SER A 143 14.83 -8.97 -12.80
N ASP A 144 13.57 -8.73 -12.44
CA ASP A 144 12.48 -8.58 -13.40
C ASP A 144 11.55 -7.42 -13.01
N SER A 145 11.07 -6.73 -14.03
CA SER A 145 10.70 -5.31 -14.11
C SER A 145 9.36 -4.87 -13.47
N CYS A 146 8.86 -5.58 -12.45
CA CYS A 146 7.57 -5.27 -11.80
C CYS A 146 7.75 -4.97 -10.31
N SER A 147 8.30 -3.79 -9.99
CA SER A 147 8.38 -3.32 -8.60
C SER A 147 7.17 -2.47 -8.21
N CYS A 148 6.38 -2.97 -7.26
CA CYS A 148 5.31 -2.24 -6.59
C CYS A 148 5.81 -1.73 -5.23
N VAL A 149 5.24 -0.65 -4.71
CA VAL A 149 5.78 0.00 -3.50
C VAL A 149 4.68 0.22 -2.47
N ILE A 150 4.98 -0.11 -1.21
CA ILE A 150 4.09 0.06 -0.05
C ILE A 150 4.65 1.13 0.88
N ILE A 151 3.78 2.04 1.33
CA ILE A 151 3.98 2.73 2.59
C ILE A 151 3.10 2.03 3.61
N GLN A 152 3.70 1.26 4.51
CA GLN A 152 2.98 0.84 5.70
C GLN A 152 3.29 1.86 6.79
N CYS A 153 2.23 2.47 7.32
CA CYS A 153 2.31 3.16 8.59
C CYS A 153 2.63 2.11 9.66
N LEU A 154 3.80 2.23 10.29
CA LEU A 154 4.05 1.61 11.60
C LEU A 154 3.15 2.30 12.63
N LEU A 155 1.86 1.97 12.61
CA LEU A 155 0.88 2.24 13.67
C LEU A 155 -0.04 1.03 13.92
N CYS A 156 0.31 -0.15 13.41
CA CYS A 156 -0.27 -1.41 13.87
C CYS A 156 0.83 -2.31 14.44
N SER A 157 1.39 -1.89 15.57
CA SER A 157 2.06 -2.81 16.49
C SER A 157 2.14 -2.16 17.87
N TYR A 158 1.36 -2.76 18.78
CA TYR A 158 1.16 -2.51 20.22
C TYR A 158 0.07 -1.49 20.57
N GLY A 159 -0.79 -1.95 21.48
CA GLY A 159 -2.08 -1.35 21.85
C GLY A 159 -1.99 -0.14 22.76
#